data_AF-A0A1I2BSE5-F1
#
_entry.id   AF-A0A1I2BSE5-F1
#
_cell.length_a   1.000
_cell.length_b   1.000
_cell.length_c   1.000
_cell.angle_alpha   90.00
_cell.angle_beta   90.00
_cell.angle_gamma   90.00
#
_symmetry.space_group_name_H-M   'P 1'
#
loop_
_entity.id
_entity.type
_entity.pdbx_description
1 polymer ?
#
loop_
_entity_poly.entity_id
_entity_poly.type
_entity_poly.pdbx_seq_one_letter_code
_entity_poly.pdbx_strand_id
1 'polypeptide(L)'
;MGDADVVYRVLQIGAAVLVILSFITLRKGREIARRYKRYGKPMQQKEAKLPHRFTEESVMQAARKYARKRGHVLAFDTDILLEHPYLLSNIAKVSKINMLISQQVRYELDKWKDSDSELNQKARVVLKQIANLHKEGRVELVRFDKAYTAQVGLRPEVKDDIIISSYMEKAEHGMGVVFVSNDNNARTTARTTDLIALELDWNSNKRGASSPVVRPGYTYKLISVICFSLVVGFISGAVYLDTDVRAGASSGSKEDAGFSEDKPTYVDGEFNYLVRDQYNQVYEGKKAGDWGGVALIDRHTYSTGGMSLVFAGWSDNIKDKHNQLMYRMVLANGVEKEQDRGSYDEYRPDSGISMASIDTNITFEGVNYSERAMFYLTADEIEQLEGATIQIVHKVKGDIITEMPLDVRVIEPAEETEASE
;
A
#
# COMPACT_ATOMS: atom_id res chain seq x y z
N MET A 1 -41.63 -35.51 7.52
CA MET A 1 -41.03 -34.17 7.43
C MET A 1 -39.56 -34.39 7.71
N GLY A 2 -38.73 -34.26 6.68
CA GLY A 2 -37.29 -34.50 6.82
C GLY A 2 -36.64 -33.37 7.61
N ASP A 3 -35.48 -33.62 8.19
CA ASP A 3 -34.71 -32.60 8.93
C ASP A 3 -34.42 -31.35 8.06
N ALA A 4 -34.32 -31.51 6.74
CA ALA A 4 -34.18 -30.43 5.78
C ALA A 4 -35.39 -29.45 5.75
N ASP A 5 -36.63 -29.95 5.90
CA ASP A 5 -37.83 -29.09 5.94
C ASP A 5 -37.82 -28.21 7.20
N VAL A 6 -37.31 -28.75 8.31
CA VAL A 6 -37.18 -28.05 9.58
C VAL A 6 -36.12 -26.96 9.46
N VAL A 7 -34.95 -27.29 8.90
CA VAL A 7 -33.86 -26.33 8.66
C VAL A 7 -34.31 -25.21 7.73
N TYR A 8 -35.01 -25.54 6.64
CA TYR A 8 -35.53 -24.55 5.69
C TYR A 8 -36.52 -23.58 6.35
N ARG A 9 -37.45 -24.09 7.18
CA ARG A 9 -38.38 -23.24 7.94
C ARG A 9 -37.66 -22.35 8.95
N VAL A 10 -36.65 -22.86 9.62
CA VAL A 10 -35.82 -22.06 10.55
C VAL A 10 -35.10 -20.94 9.81
N LEU A 11 -34.54 -21.20 8.62
CA LEU A 11 -33.90 -20.17 7.80
C LEU A 11 -34.88 -19.09 7.32
N GLN A 12 -36.09 -19.48 6.88
CA GLN A 12 -37.12 -18.53 6.47
C GLN A 12 -37.60 -17.64 7.64
N ILE A 13 -37.84 -18.23 8.81
CA ILE A 13 -38.22 -17.48 10.02
C ILE A 13 -37.07 -16.55 10.45
N GLY A 14 -35.83 -17.03 10.42
CA GLY A 14 -34.63 -16.23 10.70
C GLY A 14 -34.51 -15.02 9.78
N ALA A 15 -34.69 -15.22 8.46
CA ALA A 15 -34.68 -14.13 7.48
C ALA A 15 -35.79 -13.12 7.75
N ALA A 16 -37.02 -13.56 8.02
CA ALA A 16 -38.15 -12.68 8.32
C ALA A 16 -37.89 -11.81 9.57
N VAL A 17 -37.34 -12.41 10.64
CA VAL A 17 -36.97 -11.69 11.87
C VAL A 17 -35.87 -10.65 11.60
N LEU A 18 -34.84 -11.00 10.82
CA LEU A 18 -33.75 -10.08 10.49
C LEU A 18 -34.20 -8.90 9.61
N VAL A 19 -35.15 -9.12 8.70
CA VAL A 19 -35.77 -8.03 7.92
C VAL A 19 -36.50 -7.05 8.86
N ILE A 20 -37.32 -7.56 9.78
CA ILE A 20 -38.03 -6.73 10.77
C ILE A 20 -37.03 -5.95 11.63
N LEU A 21 -35.96 -6.60 12.10
CA LEU A 21 -34.92 -5.96 12.92
C LEU A 21 -34.18 -4.86 12.14
N SER A 22 -33.89 -5.09 10.86
CA SER A 22 -33.27 -4.10 9.99
C SER A 22 -34.15 -2.86 9.82
N PHE A 23 -35.45 -3.03 9.61
CA PHE A 23 -36.39 -1.90 9.51
C PHE A 23 -36.49 -1.11 10.82
N ILE A 24 -36.57 -1.78 11.97
CA ILE A 24 -36.65 -1.14 13.29
C ILE A 24 -35.38 -0.32 13.58
N THR A 25 -34.21 -0.93 13.34
CA THR A 25 -32.90 -0.29 13.59
C THR A 25 -32.68 0.90 12.65
N LEU A 26 -33.02 0.76 11.36
CA LEU A 26 -32.93 1.86 10.39
C LEU A 26 -33.85 3.03 10.78
N ARG A 27 -35.08 2.75 11.22
CA ARG A 27 -36.03 3.78 11.69
C ARG A 27 -35.49 4.52 12.91
N LYS A 28 -34.98 3.81 13.92
CA LYS A 28 -34.34 4.41 15.11
C LYS A 28 -33.10 5.23 14.73
N GLY A 29 -32.25 4.73 13.83
CA GLY A 29 -31.07 5.44 13.35
C GLY A 29 -31.40 6.75 12.64
N ARG A 30 -32.46 6.77 11.81
CA ARG A 30 -32.97 8.00 11.18
C ARG A 30 -33.53 9.00 12.19
N GLU A 31 -34.23 8.53 13.22
CA GLU A 31 -34.80 9.39 14.25
C GLU A 31 -33.70 10.07 15.10
N ILE A 32 -32.69 9.31 15.53
CA ILE A 32 -31.55 9.83 16.28
C ILE A 32 -30.78 10.88 15.46
N ALA A 33 -30.54 10.61 14.17
CA ALA A 33 -29.90 11.56 13.27
C ALA A 33 -30.71 12.87 13.12
N ARG A 34 -32.05 12.77 13.04
CA ARG A 34 -32.94 13.94 12.98
C ARG A 34 -32.95 14.74 14.28
N ARG A 35 -33.00 14.09 15.45
CA ARG A 35 -32.92 14.76 16.75
C ARG A 35 -31.59 15.49 16.89
N TYR A 36 -30.47 14.85 16.54
CA TYR A 36 -29.16 15.48 16.62
C TYR A 36 -29.03 16.70 15.67
N LYS A 37 -29.60 16.63 14.46
CA LYS A 37 -29.63 17.78 13.53
C LYS A 37 -30.45 18.97 14.06
N ARG A 38 -31.43 18.74 14.94
CA ARG A 38 -32.25 19.81 15.55
C ARG A 38 -31.59 20.47 16.76
N TYR A 39 -30.78 19.73 17.52
CA TYR A 39 -30.18 20.24 18.78
C TYR A 39 -28.67 20.55 18.67
N GLY A 40 -27.97 20.00 17.67
CA GLY A 40 -26.57 20.31 17.41
C GLY A 40 -26.44 21.43 16.40
N LYS A 41 -26.11 22.66 16.83
CA LYS A 41 -25.35 23.55 15.96
C LYS A 41 -24.13 22.76 15.48
N PRO A 42 -23.79 22.73 14.18
CA PRO A 42 -22.57 22.09 13.75
C PRO A 42 -21.44 22.75 14.54
N MET A 43 -20.78 22.01 15.43
CA MET A 43 -19.43 22.35 15.83
C MET A 43 -18.65 22.31 14.53
N GLN A 44 -18.51 23.48 13.89
CA GLN A 44 -17.38 23.72 13.02
C GLN A 44 -16.18 23.42 13.91
N GLN A 45 -15.60 22.23 13.75
CA GLN A 45 -14.20 22.04 14.07
C GLN A 45 -13.50 23.13 13.26
N LYS A 46 -13.18 24.25 13.91
CA LYS A 46 -12.17 25.16 13.38
C LYS A 46 -10.97 24.26 13.16
N GLU A 47 -10.67 23.95 11.91
CA GLU A 47 -9.37 23.38 11.55
C GLU A 47 -8.35 24.24 12.29
N ALA A 48 -7.69 23.63 13.28
CA ALA A 48 -6.66 24.32 14.03
C ALA A 48 -5.59 24.66 13.00
N LYS A 49 -5.57 25.92 12.54
CA LYS A 49 -4.57 26.38 11.58
C LYS A 49 -3.21 26.04 12.16
N LEU A 50 -2.49 25.19 11.44
CA LEU A 50 -1.13 24.83 11.79
C LEU A 50 -0.33 26.12 11.98
N PRO A 51 0.44 26.25 13.07
CA PRO A 51 1.28 27.44 13.26
C PRO A 51 2.23 27.54 12.07
N HIS A 52 2.38 28.72 11.48
CA HIS A 52 3.27 28.91 10.34
C HIS A 52 4.76 28.86 10.71
N ARG A 53 5.10 29.00 11.99
CA ARG A 53 6.46 29.03 12.53
C ARG A 53 6.52 28.42 13.94
N PHE A 54 7.68 27.89 14.30
CA PHE A 54 8.00 27.46 15.64
C PHE A 54 8.10 28.65 16.59
N THR A 55 7.41 28.53 17.73
CA THR A 55 7.69 29.36 18.90
C THR A 55 8.88 28.78 19.66
N GLU A 56 9.64 29.62 20.36
CA GLU A 56 10.73 29.16 21.23
C GLU A 56 10.26 28.09 22.22
N GLU A 57 9.09 28.27 22.82
CA GLU A 57 8.50 27.29 23.75
C GLU A 57 8.26 25.94 23.07
N SER A 58 7.77 25.93 21.82
CA SER A 58 7.58 24.68 21.08
C SER A 58 8.91 23.96 20.85
N VAL A 59 9.99 24.67 20.49
CA VAL A 59 11.29 24.01 20.32
C VAL A 59 11.84 23.51 21.66
N MET A 60 11.65 24.25 22.74
CA MET A 60 12.06 23.83 24.09
C MET A 60 11.31 22.58 24.57
N GLN A 61 10.01 22.47 24.29
CA GLN A 61 9.25 21.27 24.62
C GLN A 61 9.72 20.08 23.75
N ALA A 62 10.09 20.30 22.49
CA ALA A 62 10.67 19.27 21.63
C ALA A 62 12.00 18.78 22.21
N ALA A 63 12.85 19.71 22.64
CA ALA A 63 14.11 19.40 23.29
C ALA A 63 13.95 18.53 24.54
N ARG A 64 12.92 18.77 25.36
CA ARG A 64 12.61 17.92 26.52
C ARG A 64 12.15 16.52 26.12
N LYS A 65 11.33 16.42 25.07
CA LYS A 65 10.83 15.12 24.55
C LYS A 65 11.96 14.28 23.98
N TYR A 66 12.80 14.86 23.12
CA TYR A 66 13.90 14.16 22.48
C TYR A 66 15.04 13.85 23.44
N ALA A 67 15.26 14.65 24.49
CA ALA A 67 16.23 14.31 25.53
C ALA A 67 15.94 12.99 26.26
N ARG A 68 14.67 12.54 26.25
CA ARG A 68 14.28 11.23 26.83
C ARG A 68 14.58 10.07 25.88
N LYS A 69 14.79 10.33 24.58
CA LYS A 69 15.19 9.33 23.59
C LYS A 69 16.72 9.26 23.56
N ARG A 70 17.29 8.06 23.76
CA ARG A 70 18.75 7.87 23.69
C ARG A 70 19.25 8.16 22.27
N GLY A 71 20.45 8.71 22.17
CA GLY A 71 21.15 8.95 20.90
C GLY A 71 20.60 10.09 20.04
N HIS A 72 19.63 10.89 20.51
CA HIS A 72 19.05 11.98 19.74
C HIS A 72 19.70 13.33 20.06
N VAL A 73 19.81 14.19 19.04
CA VAL A 73 20.33 15.56 19.13
C VAL A 73 19.46 16.52 18.33
N LEU A 74 19.51 17.81 18.66
CA LEU A 74 18.84 18.84 17.86
C LEU A 74 19.84 19.56 16.97
N ALA A 75 19.54 19.66 15.68
CA ALA A 75 20.31 20.41 14.71
C ALA A 75 19.52 21.64 14.25
N PHE A 76 20.19 22.79 14.15
CA PHE A 76 19.50 24.06 13.90
C PHE A 76 19.93 24.69 12.57
N ASP A 77 18.98 25.38 11.97
CA ASP A 77 19.19 26.30 10.87
C ASP A 77 19.60 27.71 11.38
N THR A 78 20.12 28.56 10.51
CA THR A 78 20.46 29.96 10.83
C THR A 78 19.23 30.77 11.20
N ASP A 79 18.15 30.64 10.43
CA ASP A 79 16.96 31.51 10.58
C ASP A 79 16.25 31.32 11.92
N ILE A 80 16.09 30.07 12.40
CA ILE A 80 15.46 29.80 13.69
C ILE A 80 16.27 30.40 14.85
N LEU A 81 17.60 30.44 14.73
CA LEU A 81 18.49 31.03 15.73
C LEU A 81 18.45 32.55 15.70
N LEU A 82 18.31 33.16 14.52
CA LEU A 82 18.12 34.61 14.39
C LEU A 82 16.73 35.05 14.86
N GLU A 83 15.69 34.22 14.66
CA GLU A 83 14.34 34.51 15.15
C GLU A 83 14.27 34.41 16.68
N HIS A 84 14.94 33.41 17.27
CA HIS A 84 14.99 33.18 18.72
C HIS A 84 16.44 33.16 19.26
N PRO A 85 17.09 34.33 19.47
CA PRO A 85 18.51 34.41 19.81
C PRO A 85 18.92 33.78 21.14
N TYR A 86 17.96 33.49 22.03
CA TYR A 86 18.19 32.86 23.33
C TYR A 86 17.90 31.36 23.36
N LEU A 87 17.45 30.80 22.23
CA LEU A 87 16.96 29.44 22.11
C LEU A 87 17.95 28.40 22.63
N LEU A 88 19.22 28.48 22.23
CA LEU A 88 20.24 27.49 22.64
C LEU A 88 20.44 27.49 24.15
N SER A 89 20.57 28.69 24.74
CA SER A 89 20.72 28.83 26.20
C SER A 89 19.47 28.36 26.96
N ASN A 90 18.28 28.61 26.42
CA ASN A 90 17.03 28.21 27.04
C ASN A 90 16.81 26.70 26.95
N ILE A 91 17.19 26.06 25.84
CA ILE A 91 17.24 24.60 25.72
C ILE A 91 18.22 24.00 26.73
N ALA A 92 19.43 24.55 26.82
CA ALA A 92 20.47 24.05 27.72
C ALA A 92 20.04 24.09 29.21
N LYS A 93 19.22 25.08 29.60
CA LYS A 93 18.64 25.21 30.95
C LYS A 93 17.56 24.17 31.25
N VAL A 94 16.73 23.82 30.26
CA VAL A 94 15.53 22.99 30.49
C VAL A 94 15.67 21.53 30.07
N SER A 95 16.74 21.20 29.38
CA SER A 95 16.99 19.88 28.79
C SER A 95 18.47 19.53 28.82
N LYS A 96 18.78 18.23 28.85
CA LYS A 96 20.14 17.68 28.72
C LYS A 96 20.50 17.27 27.29
N ILE A 97 19.61 17.49 26.31
CA ILE A 97 19.89 17.17 24.91
C ILE A 97 21.12 17.92 24.41
N ASN A 98 21.93 17.25 23.58
CA ASN A 98 23.03 17.87 22.85
C ASN A 98 22.50 18.53 21.59
N MET A 99 23.21 19.57 21.16
CA MET A 99 22.83 20.38 20.01
C MET A 99 23.95 20.36 18.97
N LEU A 100 23.59 20.27 17.70
CA LEU A 100 24.51 20.36 16.57
C LEU A 100 24.32 21.69 15.86
N ILE A 101 25.45 22.29 15.47
CA ILE A 101 25.48 23.49 14.64
C ILE A 101 26.46 23.25 13.50
N SER A 102 25.97 23.32 12.27
CA SER A 102 26.82 23.26 11.07
C SER A 102 27.78 24.44 11.06
N GLN A 103 29.02 24.23 10.60
CA GLN A 103 29.96 25.32 10.35
C GLN A 103 29.41 26.34 9.35
N GLN A 104 28.56 25.90 8.41
CA GLN A 104 27.90 26.79 7.46
C GLN A 104 26.94 27.76 8.17
N VAL A 105 26.15 27.28 9.15
CA VAL A 105 25.31 28.15 10.01
C VAL A 105 26.15 29.16 10.77
N ARG A 106 27.28 28.72 11.35
CA ARG A 106 28.20 29.64 12.03
C ARG A 106 28.73 30.72 11.09
N TYR A 107 29.13 30.37 9.86
CA TYR A 107 29.62 31.34 8.88
C TYR A 107 28.56 32.35 8.46
N GLU A 108 27.30 31.94 8.38
CA GLU A 108 26.19 32.85 8.11
C GLU A 108 25.96 33.82 9.27
N LEU A 109 25.96 33.32 10.51
CA LEU A 109 25.85 34.16 11.70
C LEU A 109 27.02 35.16 11.78
N ASP A 110 28.24 34.75 11.44
CA ASP A 110 29.40 35.65 11.40
C ASP A 110 29.21 36.76 10.34
N LYS A 111 28.63 36.46 9.17
CA LYS A 111 28.28 37.49 8.18
C LYS A 111 27.21 38.46 8.70
N TRP A 112 26.20 37.97 9.41
CA TRP A 112 25.15 38.83 9.98
C TRP A 112 25.68 39.73 11.10
N LYS A 113 26.63 39.25 11.91
CA LYS A 113 27.32 40.02 12.96
C LYS A 113 28.05 41.26 12.44
N ASP A 114 28.51 41.23 11.19
CA ASP A 114 29.26 42.33 10.58
C ASP A 114 28.37 43.24 9.70
N SER A 115 27.07 42.96 9.62
CA SER A 115 26.09 43.77 8.86
C SER A 115 25.53 44.94 9.69
N ASP A 116 25.09 46.01 9.04
CA ASP A 116 24.41 47.15 9.71
C ASP A 116 22.91 46.90 10.00
N SER A 117 22.50 45.63 10.12
CA SER A 117 21.11 45.25 10.33
C SER A 117 20.76 45.03 11.81
N GLU A 118 19.47 45.10 12.16
CA GLU A 118 18.98 44.68 13.49
C GLU A 118 19.35 43.22 13.83
N LEU A 119 19.60 42.39 12.81
CA LEU A 119 20.03 41.00 12.97
C LEU A 119 21.46 40.89 13.51
N ASN A 120 22.26 41.95 13.44
CA ASN A 120 23.63 41.97 13.95
C ASN A 120 23.70 41.61 15.44
N GLN A 121 22.91 42.29 16.27
CA GLN A 121 22.90 42.04 17.72
C GLN A 121 22.43 40.61 18.03
N LYS A 122 21.43 40.13 17.30
CA LYS A 122 20.92 38.75 17.42
C LYS A 122 22.01 37.73 17.08
N ALA A 123 22.72 37.92 15.97
CA ALA A 123 23.81 37.05 15.55
C ALA A 123 24.97 37.04 16.57
N ARG A 124 25.34 38.20 17.14
CA ARG A 124 26.33 38.29 18.24
C ARG A 124 25.94 37.45 19.44
N VAL A 125 24.67 37.53 19.84
CA VAL A 125 24.14 36.77 20.98
C VAL A 125 24.21 35.26 20.70
N VAL A 126 23.77 34.82 19.52
CA VAL A 126 23.80 33.41 19.12
C VAL A 126 25.22 32.88 19.07
N LEU A 127 26.15 33.59 18.41
CA LEU A 127 27.56 33.19 18.33
C LEU A 127 28.21 33.07 19.71
N LYS A 128 27.90 34.00 20.63
CA LYS A 128 28.37 33.92 22.02
C LYS A 128 27.81 32.68 22.74
N GLN A 129 26.54 32.34 22.52
CA GLN A 129 25.94 31.13 23.09
C GLN A 129 26.55 29.86 22.51
N ILE A 130 26.75 29.79 21.20
CA ILE A 130 27.44 28.67 20.53
C ILE A 130 28.83 28.49 21.15
N ALA A 131 29.61 29.56 21.29
CA ALA A 131 30.96 29.49 21.85
C ALA A 131 30.96 29.00 23.31
N ASN A 132 30.05 29.50 24.16
CA ASN A 132 29.97 29.09 25.56
C ASN A 132 29.51 27.62 25.69
N LEU A 133 28.42 27.26 25.02
CA LEU A 133 27.87 25.91 25.10
C LEU A 133 28.77 24.86 24.43
N HIS A 134 29.58 25.26 23.44
CA HIS A 134 30.60 24.39 22.87
C HIS A 134 31.72 24.08 23.87
N LYS A 135 32.18 25.07 24.63
CA LYS A 135 33.14 24.86 25.73
C LYS A 135 32.58 23.93 26.81
N GLU A 136 31.27 23.98 27.05
CA GLU A 136 30.56 23.11 27.99
C GLU A 136 30.24 21.71 27.42
N GLY A 137 30.59 21.42 26.16
CA GLY A 137 30.27 20.14 25.50
C GLY A 137 28.77 19.94 25.20
N ARG A 138 27.96 21.00 25.28
CA ARG A 138 26.51 20.98 25.01
C ARG A 138 26.16 21.25 23.54
N VAL A 139 27.05 21.93 22.82
CA VAL A 139 26.95 22.19 21.38
C VAL A 139 28.16 21.59 20.67
N GLU A 140 27.94 20.80 19.62
CA GLU A 140 28.99 20.33 18.71
C GLU A 140 28.93 21.12 17.39
N LEU A 141 30.11 21.58 16.94
CA LEU A 141 30.27 22.22 15.64
C LEU A 141 30.60 21.16 14.58
N VAL A 142 29.72 21.00 13.60
CA VAL A 142 29.85 19.97 12.56
C VAL A 142 30.46 20.60 11.32
N ARG A 143 31.53 20.01 10.79
CA ARG A 143 32.13 20.41 9.51
C ARG A 143 31.18 20.03 8.38
N PHE A 144 31.23 20.76 7.28
CA PHE A 144 30.55 20.36 6.06
C PHE A 144 31.58 19.98 5.01
N ASP A 145 31.23 19.00 4.17
CA ASP A 145 31.99 18.62 2.99
C ASP A 145 31.09 18.78 1.76
N LYS A 146 31.51 19.65 0.84
CA LYS A 146 30.77 19.89 -0.42
C LYS A 146 30.76 18.66 -1.32
N ALA A 147 31.79 17.82 -1.27
CA ALA A 147 31.81 16.57 -2.03
C ALA A 147 30.72 15.62 -1.50
N TYR A 148 30.61 15.49 -0.18
CA TYR A 148 29.53 14.74 0.46
C TYR A 148 28.15 15.31 0.14
N THR A 149 27.98 16.65 0.16
CA THR A 149 26.72 17.30 -0.25
C THR A 149 26.28 16.86 -1.64
N ALA A 150 27.19 16.85 -2.61
CA ALA A 150 26.89 16.39 -3.97
C ALA A 150 26.59 14.88 -4.04
N GLN A 151 27.30 14.07 -3.26
CA GLN A 151 27.10 12.62 -3.19
C GLN A 151 25.71 12.24 -2.71
N VAL A 152 25.14 12.98 -1.75
CA VAL A 152 23.78 12.75 -1.24
C VAL A 152 22.68 13.40 -2.09
N GLY A 153 23.01 13.85 -3.32
CA GLY A 153 22.06 14.42 -4.26
C GLY A 153 21.62 15.86 -3.94
N LEU A 154 22.36 16.56 -3.07
CA LEU A 154 22.10 17.96 -2.71
C LEU A 154 23.07 18.91 -3.45
N ARG A 155 22.73 20.20 -3.56
CA ARG A 155 23.53 21.16 -4.34
C ARG A 155 24.60 21.85 -3.48
N PRO A 156 25.91 21.68 -3.76
CA PRO A 156 26.99 22.23 -2.94
C PRO A 156 27.16 23.76 -3.03
N GLU A 157 26.39 24.43 -3.88
CA GLU A 157 26.31 25.90 -3.96
C GLU A 157 25.19 26.48 -3.10
N VAL A 158 24.20 25.67 -2.71
CA VAL A 158 23.05 26.09 -1.93
C VAL A 158 23.36 25.91 -0.44
N LYS A 159 23.24 26.97 0.34
CA LYS A 159 23.68 26.95 1.75
C LYS A 159 22.83 26.02 2.60
N ASP A 160 21.51 26.01 2.40
CA ASP A 160 20.59 25.13 3.13
C ASP A 160 20.92 23.65 2.87
N ASP A 161 21.24 23.32 1.62
CA ASP A 161 21.67 21.98 1.19
C ASP A 161 22.99 21.57 1.89
N ILE A 162 23.95 22.50 2.04
CA ILE A 162 25.20 22.27 2.81
C ILE A 162 24.90 22.05 4.29
N ILE A 163 23.98 22.82 4.88
CA ILE A 163 23.59 22.68 6.30
C ILE A 163 22.96 21.31 6.52
N ILE A 164 21.99 20.92 5.70
CA ILE A 164 21.29 19.64 5.79
C ILE A 164 22.25 18.47 5.62
N SER A 165 23.09 18.49 4.57
CA SER A 165 24.06 17.41 4.33
C SER A 165 25.05 17.25 5.50
N SER A 166 25.51 18.33 6.13
CA SER A 166 26.39 18.23 7.31
C SER A 166 25.73 17.53 8.50
N TYR A 167 24.40 17.63 8.62
CA TYR A 167 23.63 16.92 9.65
C TYR A 167 23.32 15.49 9.26
N MET A 168 23.09 15.21 7.97
CA MET A 168 22.93 13.86 7.46
C MET A 168 24.18 13.01 7.70
N GLU A 169 25.37 13.56 7.46
CA GLU A 169 26.63 12.84 7.72
C GLU A 169 26.67 12.35 9.17
N LYS A 170 26.19 13.14 10.14
CA LYS A 170 26.08 12.72 11.54
C LYS A 170 24.98 11.68 11.78
N ALA A 171 23.88 11.76 11.04
CA ALA A 171 22.79 10.80 11.13
C ALA A 171 23.21 9.41 10.64
N GLU A 172 23.99 9.33 9.56
CA GLU A 172 24.54 8.06 9.03
C GLU A 172 25.47 7.34 10.02
N HIS A 173 26.15 8.10 10.88
CA HIS A 173 26.95 7.55 11.99
C HIS A 173 26.12 7.09 13.20
N GLY A 174 24.81 6.85 13.03
CA GLY A 174 23.91 6.30 14.05
C GLY A 174 23.35 7.31 15.05
N MET A 175 23.45 8.62 14.77
CA MET A 175 22.91 9.67 15.62
C MET A 175 21.47 10.03 15.20
N GLY A 176 20.54 10.11 16.15
CA GLY A 176 19.17 10.57 15.90
C GLY A 176 19.10 12.09 15.74
N VAL A 177 19.51 12.62 14.58
CA VAL A 177 19.57 14.06 14.33
C VAL A 177 18.20 14.60 13.97
N VAL A 178 17.67 15.52 14.79
CA VAL A 178 16.39 16.20 14.54
C VAL A 178 16.65 17.63 14.08
N PHE A 179 16.40 17.89 12.79
CA PHE A 179 16.58 19.19 12.16
C PHE A 179 15.42 20.15 12.48
N VAL A 180 15.76 21.35 12.92
CA VAL A 180 14.82 22.40 13.32
C VAL A 180 15.00 23.60 12.39
N SER A 181 14.01 23.83 11.51
CA SER A 181 13.93 25.01 10.66
C SER A 181 12.48 25.51 10.51
N ASN A 182 12.35 26.82 10.40
CA ASN A 182 11.08 27.48 10.04
C ASN A 182 10.87 27.57 8.53
N ASP A 183 11.92 27.38 7.72
CA ASP A 183 11.78 27.34 6.28
C ASP A 183 11.15 26.00 5.84
N ASN A 184 10.09 26.11 5.05
CA ASN A 184 9.39 24.96 4.51
C ASN A 184 10.21 24.23 3.45
N ASN A 185 11.04 24.96 2.69
CA ASN A 185 11.90 24.34 1.68
C ASN A 185 13.00 23.52 2.37
N ALA A 186 13.72 24.10 3.33
CA ALA A 186 14.71 23.36 4.13
C ALA A 186 14.13 22.11 4.81
N ARG A 187 12.93 22.19 5.43
CA ARG A 187 12.26 21.00 6.00
C ARG A 187 11.91 19.96 4.94
N THR A 188 11.45 20.39 3.77
CA THR A 188 11.11 19.47 2.68
C THR A 188 12.36 18.74 2.17
N THR A 189 13.45 19.47 1.96
CA THR A 189 14.75 18.91 1.58
C THR A 189 15.28 17.92 2.62
N ALA A 190 15.15 18.25 3.92
CA ALA A 190 15.52 17.33 4.99
C ALA A 190 14.71 16.02 4.93
N ARG A 191 13.40 16.08 4.66
CA ARG A 191 12.57 14.88 4.48
C ARG A 191 12.97 14.05 3.27
N THR A 192 13.27 14.68 2.14
CA THR A 192 13.65 13.96 0.91
C THR A 192 15.02 13.28 1.01
N THR A 193 15.78 13.61 2.05
CA THR A 193 17.11 13.07 2.32
C THR A 193 17.15 12.24 3.61
N ASP A 194 15.99 11.75 4.06
CA ASP A 194 15.82 10.91 5.26
C ASP A 194 16.32 11.51 6.59
N LEU A 195 16.56 12.83 6.63
CA LEU A 195 16.86 13.55 7.86
C LEU A 195 15.55 13.86 8.60
N ILE A 196 15.51 13.57 9.91
CA ILE A 196 14.31 13.82 10.72
C ILE A 196 14.09 15.33 10.85
N ALA A 197 13.09 15.87 10.16
CA ALA A 197 12.65 17.25 10.34
C ALA A 197 11.66 17.37 11.50
N LEU A 198 11.81 18.39 12.35
CA LEU A 198 10.78 18.74 13.33
C LEU A 198 9.59 19.36 12.60
N GLU A 199 8.39 18.84 12.87
CA GLU A 199 7.15 19.33 12.26
C GLU A 199 6.48 20.43 13.09
N LEU A 200 5.81 21.38 12.44
CA LEU A 200 5.15 22.51 13.11
C LEU A 200 4.00 22.08 14.05
N ASP A 201 3.41 20.90 13.83
CA ASP A 201 2.39 20.30 14.70
C ASP A 201 2.93 19.28 15.69
N TRP A 202 4.25 19.18 15.88
CA TRP A 202 4.84 18.17 16.77
C TRP A 202 4.32 18.26 18.22
N ASN A 203 3.92 19.47 18.65
CA ASN A 203 3.34 19.76 19.96
C ASN A 203 1.82 19.93 19.95
N SER A 204 1.13 19.45 18.93
CA SER A 204 -0.33 19.40 18.92
C SER A 204 -0.83 18.34 19.92
N ASN A 205 -0.50 18.53 21.20
CA ASN A 205 -1.24 18.01 22.33
C ASN A 205 -2.67 18.50 22.17
N LYS A 206 -3.54 17.58 21.73
CA LYS A 206 -4.90 17.76 21.16
C LYS A 206 -5.02 17.63 19.64
N ARG A 207 -4.33 16.68 19.00
CA ARG A 207 -5.17 15.66 18.33
C ARG A 207 -5.78 14.84 19.45
N GLY A 208 -6.93 15.30 19.97
CA GLY A 208 -7.76 14.44 20.80
C GLY A 208 -7.85 13.13 20.04
N ALA A 209 -7.54 12.00 20.70
CA ALA A 209 -7.78 10.66 20.19
C ALA A 209 -9.02 10.76 19.32
N SER A 210 -8.84 10.67 17.98
CA SER A 210 -9.80 11.19 16.98
C SER A 210 -11.18 10.98 17.55
N SER A 211 -11.82 12.03 18.09
CA SER A 211 -13.02 11.79 18.91
C SER A 211 -13.93 11.03 17.96
N PRO A 212 -14.22 9.75 18.23
CA PRO A 212 -14.70 8.84 17.20
C PRO A 212 -15.84 9.58 16.56
N VAL A 213 -15.79 9.84 15.26
CA VAL A 213 -16.74 10.75 14.62
C VAL A 213 -18.12 10.16 14.91
N VAL A 214 -18.78 10.64 15.97
CA VAL A 214 -19.99 10.03 16.50
C VAL A 214 -21.05 10.53 15.56
N ARG A 215 -21.20 9.81 14.44
CA ARG A 215 -22.27 10.02 13.49
C ARG A 215 -23.53 9.50 14.19
N PRO A 216 -24.41 10.38 14.70
CA PRO A 216 -25.55 9.96 15.50
C PRO A 216 -26.44 9.06 14.65
N GLY A 217 -26.76 7.87 15.17
CA GLY A 217 -27.54 6.86 14.46
C GLY A 217 -26.74 6.01 13.47
N TYR A 218 -25.42 6.19 13.33
CA TYR A 218 -24.59 5.36 12.46
C TYR A 218 -24.49 3.92 12.94
N THR A 219 -24.37 3.68 14.24
CA THR A 219 -24.41 2.33 14.82
C THR A 219 -25.69 1.58 14.45
N TYR A 220 -26.84 2.23 14.56
CA TYR A 220 -28.13 1.66 14.15
C TYR A 220 -28.24 1.41 12.64
N LYS A 221 -27.65 2.29 11.81
CA LYS A 221 -27.55 2.06 10.36
C LYS A 221 -26.63 0.90 10.02
N LEU A 222 -25.50 0.77 10.73
CA LEU A 222 -24.55 -0.33 10.57
C LEU A 222 -25.19 -1.67 10.95
N ILE A 223 -25.90 -1.72 12.08
CA ILE A 223 -26.66 -2.90 12.50
C ILE A 223 -27.71 -3.27 11.43
N SER A 224 -28.40 -2.29 10.84
CA SER A 224 -29.35 -2.54 9.75
C SER A 224 -28.67 -3.14 8.50
N VAL A 225 -27.48 -2.66 8.13
CA VAL A 225 -26.69 -3.22 7.02
C VAL A 225 -26.23 -4.65 7.32
N ILE A 226 -25.76 -4.90 8.54
CA ILE A 226 -25.35 -6.25 8.98
C ILE A 226 -26.56 -7.20 8.94
N CYS A 227 -27.71 -6.80 9.48
CA CYS A 227 -28.93 -7.61 9.45
C CYS A 227 -29.38 -7.88 8.02
N PHE A 228 -29.31 -6.88 7.13
CA PHE A 228 -29.64 -7.06 5.72
C PHE A 228 -28.68 -8.04 5.02
N SER A 229 -27.38 -7.95 5.31
CA SER A 229 -26.37 -8.86 4.77
C SER A 229 -26.61 -10.31 5.24
N LEU A 230 -26.99 -10.49 6.50
CA LEU A 230 -27.39 -11.79 7.03
C LEU A 230 -28.67 -12.31 6.35
N VAL A 231 -29.67 -11.45 6.07
CA VAL A 231 -30.86 -11.87 5.30
C VAL A 231 -30.46 -12.44 3.94
N VAL A 232 -29.54 -11.77 3.23
CA VAL A 232 -29.03 -12.28 1.95
C VAL A 232 -28.37 -13.64 2.13
N GLY A 233 -27.51 -13.81 3.14
CA GLY A 233 -26.88 -15.09 3.45
C GLY A 233 -27.88 -16.21 3.80
N PHE A 234 -28.93 -15.91 4.57
CA PHE A 234 -29.98 -16.87 4.90
C PHE A 234 -30.82 -17.26 3.67
N ILE A 235 -31.13 -16.31 2.79
CA ILE A 235 -31.85 -16.59 1.54
C ILE A 235 -30.96 -17.42 0.60
N SER A 236 -29.70 -17.04 0.42
CA SER A 236 -28.74 -17.80 -0.38
C SER A 236 -28.54 -19.21 0.16
N GLY A 237 -28.42 -19.39 1.48
CA GLY A 237 -28.34 -20.70 2.11
C GLY A 237 -29.62 -21.53 1.95
N ALA A 238 -30.80 -20.90 2.01
CA ALA A 238 -32.07 -21.58 1.76
C ALA A 238 -32.23 -22.01 0.30
N VAL A 239 -31.76 -21.19 -0.66
CA VAL A 239 -31.71 -21.55 -2.08
C VAL A 239 -30.70 -22.67 -2.32
N TYR A 240 -29.52 -22.59 -1.71
CA TYR A 240 -28.49 -23.61 -1.80
C TYR A 240 -28.98 -24.95 -1.27
N LEU A 241 -29.68 -24.97 -0.12
CA LEU A 241 -30.29 -26.18 0.42
C LEU A 241 -31.44 -26.71 -0.45
N ASP A 242 -32.25 -25.86 -1.11
CA ASP A 242 -33.24 -26.33 -2.08
C ASP A 242 -32.58 -26.95 -3.32
N THR A 243 -31.42 -26.42 -3.75
CA THR A 243 -30.63 -27.02 -4.84
C THR A 243 -29.90 -28.29 -4.43
N ASP A 244 -29.32 -28.35 -3.23
CA ASP A 244 -28.61 -29.54 -2.70
C ASP A 244 -29.57 -30.64 -2.28
N VAL A 245 -30.79 -30.34 -1.81
CA VAL A 245 -31.82 -31.37 -1.56
C VAL A 245 -32.36 -31.94 -2.87
N ARG A 246 -32.33 -31.16 -3.96
CA ARG A 246 -32.65 -31.63 -5.32
C ARG A 246 -31.49 -32.36 -5.99
N ALA A 247 -30.23 -32.00 -5.69
CA ALA A 247 -29.02 -32.63 -6.22
C ALA A 247 -28.56 -33.85 -5.38
N GLY A 248 -28.92 -33.88 -4.09
CA GLY A 248 -28.56 -34.90 -3.10
C GLY A 248 -29.32 -36.22 -3.22
N ALA A 249 -30.05 -36.44 -4.33
CA ALA A 249 -30.35 -37.79 -4.81
C ALA A 249 -29.13 -38.46 -5.48
N SER A 250 -28.00 -37.77 -5.61
CA SER A 250 -26.74 -38.33 -6.10
C SER A 250 -25.53 -37.77 -5.37
N SER A 251 -24.83 -38.67 -4.66
CA SER A 251 -23.47 -38.54 -4.09
C SER A 251 -23.29 -37.46 -3.00
N GLY A 252 -22.59 -37.67 -1.90
CA GLY A 252 -21.53 -38.62 -1.58
C GLY A 252 -20.44 -37.81 -0.86
N SER A 253 -20.39 -37.94 0.47
CA SER A 253 -19.53 -37.21 1.41
C SER A 253 -18.04 -37.25 1.07
N LYS A 254 -17.30 -36.17 1.37
CA LYS A 254 -15.89 -36.28 1.79
C LYS A 254 -15.56 -35.37 2.96
N GLU A 255 -14.92 -36.01 3.94
CA GLU A 255 -14.36 -35.50 5.17
C GLU A 255 -13.00 -34.81 4.94
N ASP A 256 -12.65 -33.95 5.90
CA ASP A 256 -11.34 -33.35 6.12
C ASP A 256 -10.21 -34.39 6.25
N ALA A 257 -9.04 -34.09 5.68
CA ALA A 257 -7.78 -34.75 6.02
C ALA A 257 -6.59 -33.79 5.87
N GLY A 258 -5.62 -33.93 6.78
CA GLY A 258 -4.58 -32.97 7.09
C GLY A 258 -3.43 -32.84 6.10
N PHE A 259 -2.82 -31.65 6.10
CA PHE A 259 -1.67 -31.27 5.30
C PHE A 259 -0.36 -31.81 5.91
N SER A 260 0.47 -32.44 5.07
CA SER A 260 1.87 -32.79 5.36
C SER A 260 2.83 -31.70 4.87
N GLU A 261 3.91 -31.48 5.63
CA GLU A 261 4.96 -30.48 5.44
C GLU A 261 5.97 -30.84 4.33
N ASP A 262 5.59 -30.72 3.06
CA ASP A 262 6.59 -30.64 1.97
C ASP A 262 6.47 -29.31 1.21
N LYS A 263 7.57 -28.54 1.22
CA LYS A 263 7.63 -27.19 0.68
C LYS A 263 7.79 -27.23 -0.85
N PRO A 264 6.98 -26.48 -1.61
CA PRO A 264 7.20 -26.33 -3.04
C PRO A 264 8.54 -25.61 -3.30
N THR A 265 9.37 -26.21 -4.16
CA THR A 265 10.70 -25.72 -4.53
C THR A 265 10.67 -25.24 -6.00
N TYR A 266 11.13 -24.01 -6.26
CA TYR A 266 11.20 -23.41 -7.61
C TYR A 266 12.32 -24.01 -8.44
N VAL A 267 12.07 -24.11 -9.75
CA VAL A 267 13.00 -24.65 -10.75
C VAL A 267 13.69 -23.52 -11.51
N ASP A 268 15.02 -23.62 -11.62
CA ASP A 268 15.86 -22.89 -12.58
C ASP A 268 15.88 -23.65 -13.93
N GLY A 269 15.47 -23.00 -15.03
CA GLY A 269 15.85 -23.37 -16.42
C GLY A 269 15.03 -24.41 -17.22
N GLU A 270 15.20 -24.32 -18.56
CA GLU A 270 14.53 -25.01 -19.69
C GLU A 270 13.13 -25.60 -19.45
N PHE A 271 12.13 -24.71 -19.56
CA PHE A 271 10.71 -25.02 -19.36
C PHE A 271 10.10 -25.78 -20.56
N ASN A 272 9.70 -27.03 -20.33
CA ASN A 272 8.56 -27.60 -21.06
C ASN A 272 7.32 -26.83 -20.57
N TYR A 273 6.65 -26.08 -21.46
CA TYR A 273 5.58 -25.14 -21.09
C TYR A 273 4.28 -25.85 -20.71
N LEU A 274 4.27 -26.54 -19.58
CA LEU A 274 3.10 -27.23 -19.05
C LEU A 274 2.85 -26.72 -17.63
N VAL A 275 1.65 -26.19 -17.37
CA VAL A 275 1.24 -25.82 -16.01
C VAL A 275 0.47 -26.97 -15.42
N ARG A 276 0.74 -27.33 -14.16
CA ARG A 276 -0.07 -28.29 -13.42
C ARG A 276 -0.78 -27.59 -12.26
N ASP A 277 -2.06 -27.88 -12.08
CA ASP A 277 -2.80 -27.44 -10.91
C ASP A 277 -2.76 -28.46 -9.76
N GLN A 278 -3.26 -28.06 -8.58
CA GLN A 278 -3.37 -28.95 -7.41
C GLN A 278 -4.28 -30.18 -7.62
N TYR A 279 -5.02 -30.25 -8.73
CA TYR A 279 -5.86 -31.39 -9.11
C TYR A 279 -5.21 -32.24 -10.22
N ASN A 280 -3.93 -32.05 -10.51
CA ASN A 280 -3.17 -32.71 -11.57
C ASN A 280 -3.67 -32.44 -13.01
N GLN A 281 -4.48 -31.40 -13.23
CA GLN A 281 -4.82 -30.95 -14.58
C GLN A 281 -3.60 -30.27 -15.19
N VAL A 282 -3.29 -30.62 -16.44
CA VAL A 282 -2.14 -30.08 -17.15
C VAL A 282 -2.60 -29.14 -18.25
N TYR A 283 -2.11 -27.92 -18.25
CA TYR A 283 -2.43 -26.89 -19.23
C TYR A 283 -1.28 -26.71 -20.21
N GLU A 284 -1.60 -26.68 -21.51
CA GLU A 284 -0.63 -26.46 -22.57
C GLU A 284 -0.23 -24.98 -22.65
N GLY A 285 1.04 -24.69 -22.45
CA GLY A 285 1.64 -23.37 -22.61
C GLY A 285 2.45 -23.25 -23.90
N LYS A 286 2.86 -22.02 -24.21
CA LYS A 286 3.72 -21.69 -25.35
C LYS A 286 4.92 -20.85 -24.93
N LYS A 287 6.00 -20.97 -25.70
CA LYS A 287 7.13 -20.05 -25.64
C LYS A 287 6.68 -18.64 -26.03
N ALA A 288 7.11 -17.65 -25.24
CA ALA A 288 6.89 -16.24 -25.49
C ALA A 288 8.22 -15.55 -25.84
N GLY A 289 8.92 -16.02 -26.88
CA GLY A 289 10.25 -15.49 -27.24
C GLY A 289 11.27 -15.57 -26.08
N ASP A 290 12.02 -14.51 -25.85
CA ASP A 290 12.96 -14.37 -24.71
C ASP A 290 12.23 -14.04 -23.38
N TRP A 291 10.90 -13.95 -23.43
CA TRP A 291 10.06 -13.58 -22.30
C TRP A 291 9.80 -14.76 -21.38
N GLY A 292 10.04 -15.98 -21.87
CA GLY A 292 9.91 -17.23 -21.14
C GLY A 292 8.75 -18.04 -21.69
N GLY A 293 7.84 -18.47 -20.83
CA GLY A 293 6.65 -19.23 -21.21
C GLY A 293 5.37 -18.66 -20.62
N VAL A 294 4.25 -19.00 -21.24
CA VAL A 294 2.92 -18.61 -20.76
C VAL A 294 1.89 -19.65 -21.15
N ALA A 295 0.92 -19.88 -20.27
CA ALA A 295 -0.24 -20.72 -20.55
C ALA A 295 -1.53 -19.99 -20.16
N LEU A 296 -2.56 -20.13 -20.99
CA LEU A 296 -3.92 -19.71 -20.64
C LEU A 296 -4.57 -20.82 -19.83
N ILE A 297 -4.86 -20.53 -18.57
CA ILE A 297 -5.34 -21.53 -17.60
C ILE A 297 -6.82 -21.35 -17.25
N ASP A 298 -7.37 -20.16 -17.47
CA ASP A 298 -8.78 -19.88 -17.20
C ASP A 298 -9.31 -18.77 -18.12
N ARG A 299 -10.60 -18.87 -18.46
CA ARG A 299 -11.37 -17.90 -19.23
C ARG A 299 -12.75 -17.75 -18.63
N HIS A 300 -13.17 -16.52 -18.41
CA HIS A 300 -14.50 -16.23 -17.90
C HIS A 300 -15.18 -15.06 -18.59
N THR A 301 -16.46 -15.25 -18.89
CA THR A 301 -17.33 -14.22 -19.46
C THR A 301 -18.32 -13.75 -18.41
N TYR A 302 -18.29 -12.46 -18.08
CA TYR A 302 -19.23 -11.82 -17.17
C TYR A 302 -20.55 -11.52 -17.88
N SER A 303 -21.65 -11.59 -17.14
CA SER A 303 -22.99 -11.23 -17.64
C SER A 303 -23.11 -9.78 -18.12
N THR A 304 -22.19 -8.91 -17.74
CA THR A 304 -22.12 -7.51 -18.17
C THR A 304 -21.30 -7.29 -19.45
N GLY A 305 -20.89 -8.37 -20.14
CA GLY A 305 -20.11 -8.29 -21.39
C GLY A 305 -18.60 -8.15 -21.20
N GLY A 306 -18.08 -8.30 -19.98
CA GLY A 306 -16.64 -8.38 -19.75
C GLY A 306 -16.13 -9.80 -19.98
N MET A 307 -14.87 -9.97 -20.37
CA MET A 307 -14.16 -11.24 -20.34
C MET A 307 -12.87 -11.08 -19.53
N SER A 308 -12.58 -12.04 -18.66
CA SER A 308 -11.32 -12.15 -17.93
C SER A 308 -10.57 -13.40 -18.38
N LEU A 309 -9.29 -13.24 -18.69
CA LEU A 309 -8.37 -14.32 -19.01
C LEU A 309 -7.31 -14.39 -17.92
N VAL A 310 -6.99 -15.60 -17.46
CA VAL A 310 -5.94 -15.83 -16.46
C VAL A 310 -4.81 -16.61 -17.11
N PHE A 311 -3.61 -16.04 -17.00
CA PHE A 311 -2.37 -16.60 -17.51
C PHE A 311 -1.47 -16.99 -16.35
N ALA A 312 -0.81 -18.13 -16.50
CA ALA A 312 0.31 -18.54 -15.67
C ALA A 312 1.59 -18.52 -16.50
N GLY A 313 2.71 -18.10 -15.92
CA GLY A 313 3.94 -17.95 -16.68
C GLY A 313 5.23 -18.27 -15.93
N TRP A 314 6.29 -18.35 -16.74
CA TRP A 314 7.65 -18.68 -16.34
C TRP A 314 8.60 -17.65 -16.92
N SER A 315 9.33 -16.91 -16.08
CA SER A 315 10.30 -15.92 -16.54
C SER A 315 11.39 -15.61 -15.52
N ASP A 316 12.65 -15.56 -15.96
CA ASP A 316 13.79 -15.21 -15.09
C ASP A 316 13.85 -13.70 -14.75
N ASN A 317 13.10 -12.85 -15.46
CA ASN A 317 13.10 -11.39 -15.26
C ASN A 317 11.68 -10.82 -15.33
N ILE A 318 10.88 -11.11 -14.31
CA ILE A 318 9.43 -10.85 -14.35
C ILE A 318 9.09 -9.35 -14.29
N LYS A 319 9.84 -8.56 -13.50
CA LYS A 319 9.56 -7.13 -13.23
C LYS A 319 9.75 -6.23 -14.45
N ASP A 320 10.81 -6.48 -15.24
CA ASP A 320 11.05 -5.72 -16.47
C ASP A 320 10.00 -6.04 -17.53
N LYS A 321 9.48 -7.27 -17.50
CA LYS A 321 8.65 -7.82 -18.54
C LYS A 321 7.17 -7.45 -18.42
N HIS A 322 6.62 -7.44 -17.21
CA HIS A 322 5.23 -7.04 -16.96
C HIS A 322 4.87 -5.65 -17.54
N ASN A 323 5.80 -4.70 -17.47
CA ASN A 323 5.56 -3.33 -17.94
C ASN A 323 5.64 -3.15 -19.47
N GLN A 324 6.04 -4.19 -20.20
CA GLN A 324 6.33 -4.11 -21.64
C GLN A 324 5.42 -5.01 -22.49
N LEU A 325 4.55 -5.80 -21.87
CA LEU A 325 3.59 -6.67 -22.56
C LEU A 325 2.19 -6.06 -22.59
N MET A 326 1.43 -6.42 -23.62
CA MET A 326 0.00 -6.15 -23.78
C MET A 326 -0.65 -7.40 -24.36
N TYR A 327 -1.87 -7.70 -23.93
CA TYR A 327 -2.69 -8.75 -24.53
C TYR A 327 -3.66 -8.16 -25.55
N ARG A 328 -3.71 -8.78 -26.72
CA ARG A 328 -4.65 -8.45 -27.79
C ARG A 328 -5.43 -9.70 -28.17
N MET A 329 -6.75 -9.60 -28.15
CA MET A 329 -7.65 -10.65 -28.61
C MET A 329 -8.04 -10.40 -30.06
N VAL A 330 -7.94 -11.42 -30.89
CA VAL A 330 -8.40 -11.40 -32.28
C VAL A 330 -9.57 -12.36 -32.40
N LEU A 331 -10.76 -11.81 -32.64
CA LEU A 331 -11.99 -12.59 -32.79
C LEU A 331 -12.00 -13.33 -34.13
N ALA A 332 -12.87 -14.35 -34.27
CA ALA A 332 -12.96 -15.15 -35.49
C ALA A 332 -13.27 -14.32 -36.76
N ASN A 333 -13.95 -13.19 -36.59
CA ASN A 333 -14.26 -12.23 -37.66
C ASN A 333 -13.12 -11.23 -37.95
N GLY A 334 -11.97 -11.36 -37.28
CA GLY A 334 -10.81 -10.48 -37.42
C GLY A 334 -10.86 -9.18 -36.63
N VAL A 335 -11.89 -8.95 -35.81
CA VAL A 335 -11.95 -7.78 -34.92
C VAL A 335 -10.92 -7.92 -33.81
N GLU A 336 -10.09 -6.90 -33.64
CA GLU A 336 -9.06 -6.84 -32.59
C GLU A 336 -9.57 -6.09 -31.35
N LYS A 337 -9.28 -6.64 -30.17
CA LYS A 337 -9.58 -6.04 -28.87
C LYS A 337 -8.31 -5.98 -28.03
N GLU A 338 -7.97 -4.78 -27.59
CA GLU A 338 -6.87 -4.59 -26.65
C GLU A 338 -7.36 -4.78 -25.22
N GLN A 339 -6.47 -5.27 -24.37
CA GLN A 339 -6.69 -5.38 -22.94
C GLN A 339 -7.03 -4.01 -22.32
N ASP A 340 -8.13 -3.93 -21.57
CA ASP A 340 -8.52 -2.72 -20.84
C ASP A 340 -7.78 -2.60 -19.50
N ARG A 341 -7.70 -3.72 -18.76
CA ARG A 341 -7.06 -3.78 -17.43
C ARG A 341 -6.25 -5.05 -17.24
N GLY A 342 -5.15 -4.90 -16.50
CA GLY A 342 -4.30 -5.99 -16.05
C GLY A 342 -4.20 -6.02 -14.53
N SER A 343 -4.15 -7.22 -13.95
CA SER A 343 -3.60 -7.42 -12.61
C SER A 343 -2.53 -8.50 -12.66
N TYR A 344 -1.57 -8.40 -11.77
CA TYR A 344 -0.38 -9.24 -11.76
C TYR A 344 -0.05 -9.64 -10.33
N ASP A 345 0.23 -10.92 -10.15
CA ASP A 345 0.59 -11.51 -8.86
C ASP A 345 1.89 -12.31 -9.00
N GLU A 346 2.84 -12.04 -8.12
CA GLU A 346 4.13 -12.74 -8.02
C GLU A 346 4.02 -13.99 -7.16
N TYR A 347 4.87 -14.97 -7.46
CA TYR A 347 5.04 -16.11 -6.58
C TYR A 347 5.45 -15.72 -5.17
N ARG A 348 4.81 -16.39 -4.20
CA ARG A 348 5.12 -16.30 -2.78
C ARG A 348 5.63 -17.64 -2.27
N PRO A 349 6.86 -17.70 -1.73
CA PRO A 349 7.47 -18.93 -1.21
C PRO A 349 6.65 -19.67 -0.15
N ASP A 350 5.78 -18.96 0.56
CA ASP A 350 4.97 -19.47 1.67
C ASP A 350 3.56 -19.92 1.26
N SER A 351 3.06 -19.52 0.09
CA SER A 351 1.65 -19.72 -0.27
C SER A 351 1.39 -20.15 -1.71
N GLY A 352 2.41 -20.38 -2.54
CA GLY A 352 2.17 -20.56 -3.97
C GLY A 352 1.83 -19.25 -4.68
N ILE A 353 1.45 -19.35 -5.95
CA ILE A 353 0.57 -18.34 -6.56
C ILE A 353 -0.86 -18.87 -6.43
N SER A 354 -1.61 -18.30 -5.48
CA SER A 354 -3.04 -18.50 -5.44
C SER A 354 -3.67 -17.66 -6.54
N MET A 355 -4.05 -18.30 -7.63
CA MET A 355 -4.78 -17.61 -8.70
C MET A 355 -6.26 -17.74 -8.37
N ALA A 356 -6.95 -16.61 -8.26
CA ALA A 356 -8.40 -16.63 -8.16
C ALA A 356 -8.97 -17.07 -9.51
N SER A 357 -9.14 -18.38 -9.70
CA SER A 357 -10.14 -18.90 -10.64
C SER A 357 -11.51 -18.70 -10.00
N ILE A 358 -12.54 -18.50 -10.81
CA ILE A 358 -13.79 -17.88 -10.34
C ILE A 358 -14.60 -18.76 -9.38
N ASP A 359 -14.34 -20.06 -9.34
CA ASP A 359 -15.06 -20.99 -8.48
C ASP A 359 -14.21 -21.57 -7.33
N THR A 360 -12.87 -21.50 -7.39
CA THR A 360 -11.99 -21.93 -6.30
C THR A 360 -10.62 -21.22 -6.36
N ASN A 361 -9.97 -21.07 -5.20
CA ASN A 361 -8.55 -20.75 -5.17
C ASN A 361 -7.78 -22.00 -5.59
N ILE A 362 -7.19 -21.95 -6.79
CA ILE A 362 -6.39 -23.04 -7.33
C ILE A 362 -4.91 -22.67 -7.19
N THR A 363 -4.15 -23.58 -6.58
CA THR A 363 -2.70 -23.48 -6.53
C THR A 363 -2.12 -24.12 -7.77
N PHE A 364 -1.21 -23.43 -8.44
CA PHE A 364 -0.49 -23.94 -9.60
C PHE A 364 0.97 -24.21 -9.24
N GLU A 365 1.48 -25.33 -9.72
CA GLU A 365 2.87 -25.76 -9.51
C GLU A 365 3.77 -25.26 -10.64
N GLY A 366 5.02 -24.94 -10.29
CA GLY A 366 6.08 -24.69 -11.26
C GLY A 366 6.05 -23.34 -11.99
N VAL A 367 5.12 -22.42 -11.69
CA VAL A 367 4.97 -21.10 -12.37
C VAL A 367 5.41 -19.95 -11.48
N ASN A 368 6.15 -18.94 -11.97
CA ASN A 368 6.69 -17.87 -11.12
C ASN A 368 5.93 -16.54 -11.16
N TYR A 369 4.92 -16.42 -12.03
CA TYR A 369 3.94 -15.32 -11.97
C TYR A 369 2.58 -15.72 -12.55
N SER A 370 1.56 -14.91 -12.24
CA SER A 370 0.27 -14.93 -12.93
C SER A 370 -0.15 -13.54 -13.38
N GLU A 371 -0.90 -13.51 -14.48
CA GLU A 371 -1.48 -12.29 -15.03
C GLU A 371 -2.95 -12.49 -15.34
N ARG A 372 -3.74 -11.46 -15.08
CA ARG A 372 -5.14 -11.41 -15.47
C ARG A 372 -5.34 -10.30 -16.47
N ALA A 373 -5.88 -10.62 -17.64
CA ALA A 373 -6.24 -9.64 -18.67
C ALA A 373 -7.76 -9.52 -18.79
N MET A 374 -8.29 -8.29 -18.74
CA MET A 374 -9.71 -8.00 -18.92
C MET A 374 -9.98 -7.35 -20.27
N PHE A 375 -11.05 -7.80 -20.92
CA PHE A 375 -11.56 -7.31 -22.20
C PHE A 375 -13.04 -6.94 -22.05
N TYR A 376 -13.51 -5.94 -22.79
CA TYR A 376 -14.93 -5.66 -22.92
C TYR A 376 -15.40 -6.03 -24.32
N LEU A 377 -16.43 -6.85 -24.37
CA LEU A 377 -17.04 -7.39 -25.57
C LEU A 377 -18.52 -7.00 -25.62
N THR A 378 -19.01 -6.71 -26.82
CA THR A 378 -20.44 -6.64 -27.06
C THR A 378 -21.06 -8.05 -27.10
N ALA A 379 -22.39 -8.14 -27.05
CA ALA A 379 -23.08 -9.42 -27.17
C ALA A 379 -22.71 -10.15 -28.49
N ASP A 380 -22.69 -9.40 -29.60
CA ASP A 380 -22.33 -9.95 -30.92
C ASP A 380 -20.87 -10.42 -30.98
N GLU A 381 -19.97 -9.77 -30.25
CA GLU A 381 -18.55 -10.15 -30.18
C GLU A 381 -18.31 -11.41 -29.35
N ILE A 382 -19.15 -11.68 -28.35
CA ILE A 382 -19.10 -12.92 -27.56
C ILE A 382 -19.40 -14.14 -28.44
N GLU A 383 -20.29 -14.02 -29.41
CA GLU A 383 -20.59 -15.10 -30.36
C GLU A 383 -19.40 -15.43 -31.28
N GLN A 384 -18.41 -14.54 -31.38
CA GLN A 384 -17.22 -14.69 -32.23
C GLN A 384 -15.99 -15.19 -31.47
N LEU A 385 -16.16 -15.66 -30.23
CA LEU A 385 -15.06 -16.18 -29.40
C LEU A 385 -14.61 -17.57 -29.81
N GLU A 386 -15.49 -18.36 -30.43
CA GLU A 386 -15.12 -19.67 -30.97
C GLU A 386 -14.15 -19.50 -32.14
N GLY A 387 -12.93 -20.00 -31.98
CA GLY A 387 -11.84 -19.79 -32.95
C GLY A 387 -11.07 -18.47 -32.79
N ALA A 388 -11.35 -17.68 -31.76
CA ALA A 388 -10.56 -16.49 -31.43
C ALA A 388 -9.16 -16.86 -30.92
N THR A 389 -8.22 -15.94 -31.07
CA THR A 389 -6.85 -16.07 -30.57
C THR A 389 -6.46 -14.93 -29.64
N ILE A 390 -5.51 -15.20 -28.76
CA ILE A 390 -4.83 -14.22 -27.92
C ILE A 390 -3.40 -14.07 -28.40
N GLN A 391 -3.06 -12.83 -28.71
CA GLN A 391 -1.72 -12.39 -29.04
C GLN A 391 -1.10 -11.68 -27.84
N ILE A 392 0.13 -12.07 -27.51
CA ILE A 392 0.97 -11.32 -26.58
C ILE A 392 1.84 -10.40 -27.42
N VAL A 393 1.71 -9.10 -27.19
CA VAL A 393 2.31 -8.06 -28.03
C VAL A 393 3.29 -7.24 -27.19
N HIS A 394 4.42 -6.89 -27.79
CA HIS A 394 5.35 -5.95 -27.18
C HIS A 394 4.74 -4.54 -27.23
N LYS A 395 4.39 -3.96 -26.08
CA LYS A 395 3.65 -2.68 -25.95
C LYS A 395 4.30 -1.50 -26.69
N VAL A 396 5.63 -1.42 -26.68
CA VAL A 396 6.39 -0.35 -27.36
C VAL A 396 6.62 -0.62 -28.84
N LYS A 397 7.03 -1.85 -29.21
CA LYS A 397 7.40 -2.18 -30.60
C LYS A 397 6.20 -2.53 -31.48
N GLY A 398 5.12 -3.02 -30.87
CA GLY A 398 3.94 -3.54 -31.58
C GLY A 398 4.12 -4.95 -32.14
N ASP A 399 5.28 -5.58 -31.94
CA ASP A 399 5.57 -6.91 -32.47
C ASP A 399 4.79 -7.99 -31.71
N ILE A 400 4.21 -8.94 -32.45
CA ILE A 400 3.57 -10.14 -31.88
C ILE A 400 4.66 -11.09 -31.39
N ILE A 401 4.66 -11.38 -30.09
CA ILE A 401 5.64 -12.25 -29.44
C ILE A 401 5.20 -13.72 -29.54
N THR A 402 3.93 -13.98 -29.24
CA THR A 402 3.34 -15.32 -29.34
C THR A 402 1.83 -15.22 -29.50
N GLU A 403 1.23 -16.27 -30.05
CA GLU A 403 -0.21 -16.38 -30.29
C GLU A 403 -0.74 -17.72 -29.80
N MET A 404 -1.87 -17.70 -29.08
CA MET A 404 -2.51 -18.86 -28.48
C MET A 404 -3.99 -18.90 -28.86
N PRO A 405 -4.59 -20.08 -29.03
CA PRO A 405 -6.04 -20.18 -29.10
C PRO A 405 -6.65 -19.67 -27.79
N LEU A 406 -7.84 -19.05 -27.85
CA LEU A 406 -8.54 -18.56 -26.68
C LEU A 406 -9.14 -19.68 -25.81
N ASP A 407 -9.30 -20.88 -26.35
CA ASP A 407 -9.81 -22.02 -25.60
C ASP A 407 -8.72 -22.59 -24.67
N VAL A 408 -9.09 -22.78 -23.41
CA VAL A 408 -8.24 -23.41 -22.39
C VAL A 408 -8.03 -24.87 -22.78
N ARG A 409 -6.78 -25.27 -23.00
CA ARG A 409 -6.43 -26.64 -23.36
C ARG A 409 -5.92 -27.41 -22.15
N VAL A 410 -6.71 -28.37 -21.71
CA VAL A 410 -6.30 -29.35 -20.70
C VAL A 410 -5.85 -30.62 -21.42
N ILE A 411 -4.62 -31.03 -21.15
CA ILE A 411 -4.06 -32.29 -21.63
C ILE A 411 -4.30 -33.32 -20.51
N GLU A 412 -4.94 -34.44 -20.84
CA GLU A 412 -5.01 -35.57 -19.91
C GLU A 412 -3.58 -36.06 -19.63
N PRO A 413 -3.19 -36.26 -18.36
CA PRO A 413 -1.88 -36.82 -18.06
C PRO A 413 -1.76 -38.14 -18.81
N ALA A 414 -0.67 -38.32 -19.56
CA ALA A 414 -0.39 -39.59 -20.19
C ALA A 414 -0.51 -40.67 -19.11
N GLU A 415 -1.43 -41.64 -19.29
CA GLU A 415 -1.52 -42.79 -18.39
C GLU A 415 -0.09 -43.32 -18.25
N GLU A 416 0.44 -43.26 -17.02
CA GLU A 416 1.73 -43.88 -16.71
C GLU A 416 1.57 -45.32 -17.16
N THR A 417 2.20 -45.64 -18.28
CA THR A 417 2.18 -46.98 -18.83
C THR A 417 2.89 -47.79 -17.77
N GLU A 418 2.12 -48.53 -16.96
CA GLU A 418 2.65 -49.39 -15.91
C GLU A 418 3.80 -50.17 -16.56
N ALA A 419 5.02 -49.85 -16.12
CA ALA A 419 6.20 -50.59 -16.53
C ALA A 419 5.98 -52.02 -16.05
N SER A 420 5.58 -52.88 -16.98
CA SER A 420 5.40 -54.30 -16.75
C SER A 420 6.78 -54.88 -16.42
N GLU A 421 6.84 -55.61 -15.31
CA GLU A 421 8.03 -56.34 -14.81
C GLU A 421 8.72 -57.22 -15.87
#